data_AF-D8PSX5-F1
#
_entry.id   AF-D8PSX5-F1
#
_cell.length_a   1.000
_cell.length_b   1.000
_cell.length_c   1.000
_cell.angle_alpha   90.00
_cell.angle_beta   90.00
_cell.angle_gamma   90.00
#
_symmetry.space_group_name_H-M   'P 1'
#
loop_
_entity.id
_entity.type
_entity.pdbx_description
1 polymer ?
#
loop_
_entity_poly.entity_id
_entity_poly.type
_entity_poly.pdbx_seq_one_letter_code
_entity_poly.pdbx_strand_id
1 'polypeptide(L)'
;MHLFMRSQRKVDFCGFPPCMSTFCGEGRRFKYCSGCKRFPYCSVDCQKKHWRWERSPHKDLCADLRYLAEKLGYPSVTSNEERHPDFEDEDVPTLCETNKVDLEAVKRVAKYDQEERLIQREIYGGSADATSYVNLLS
;
A
#
# COMPACT_ATOMS: atom_id res chain seq x y z
N MET A 1 -12.32 2.44 15.00
CA MET A 1 -10.96 2.17 14.48
C MET A 1 -11.02 2.11 12.96
N HIS A 2 -11.22 3.25 12.28
CA HIS A 2 -11.56 3.32 10.85
C HIS A 2 -10.71 2.41 9.95
N LEU A 3 -11.34 1.39 9.37
CA LEU A 3 -10.82 0.38 8.44
C LEU A 3 -10.72 0.99 7.04
N PHE A 4 -9.81 1.95 6.89
CA PHE A 4 -9.50 2.56 5.60
C PHE A 4 -8.70 1.59 4.72
N MET A 5 -9.36 0.87 3.83
CA MET A 5 -8.66 0.21 2.72
C MET A 5 -8.41 1.25 1.63
N ARG A 6 -7.20 1.78 1.52
CA ARG A 6 -6.93 2.86 0.55
C ARG A 6 -7.17 2.39 -0.88
N SER A 7 -7.80 3.23 -1.72
CA SER A 7 -7.61 3.13 -3.16
C SER A 7 -6.11 3.21 -3.48
N GLN A 8 -5.64 2.54 -4.54
CA GLN A 8 -4.23 2.63 -4.93
C GLN A 8 -3.87 4.09 -5.23
N ARG A 9 -3.16 4.74 -4.30
CA ARG A 9 -2.51 6.03 -4.61
C ARG A 9 -1.60 5.81 -5.81
N LYS A 10 -1.49 6.78 -6.71
CA LYS A 10 -0.37 6.84 -7.67
C LYS A 10 0.91 6.97 -6.85
N VAL A 11 1.49 5.84 -6.47
CA VAL A 11 2.73 5.78 -5.70
C VAL A 11 3.87 5.94 -6.69
N ASP A 12 4.56 7.06 -6.62
CA ASP A 12 5.75 7.37 -7.41
C ASP A 12 7.05 7.13 -6.62
N PHE A 13 6.99 6.47 -5.47
CA PHE A 13 8.13 6.15 -4.61
C PHE A 13 8.32 4.65 -4.39
N CYS A 14 9.49 4.25 -3.92
CA CYS A 14 9.78 2.84 -3.62
C CYS A 14 8.92 2.37 -2.44
N GLY A 15 8.28 1.21 -2.57
CA GLY A 15 7.44 0.61 -1.54
C GLY A 15 8.20 0.12 -0.31
N PHE A 16 9.54 0.16 -0.31
CA PHE A 16 10.35 -0.06 0.89
C PHE A 16 10.59 1.29 1.58
N PRO A 17 9.95 1.61 2.73
CA PRO A 17 9.94 2.98 3.25
C PRO A 17 11.33 3.58 3.56
N PRO A 18 12.36 2.83 3.97
CA PRO A 18 13.71 3.38 4.09
C PRO A 18 14.37 3.79 2.77
N CYS A 19 13.81 3.45 1.61
CA CYS A 19 14.31 3.85 0.30
C CYS A 19 13.59 5.10 -0.20
N MET A 20 14.34 6.19 -0.38
CA MET A 20 13.82 7.48 -0.82
C MET A 20 13.69 7.59 -2.36
N SER A 21 14.02 6.55 -3.13
CA SER A 21 13.97 6.60 -4.59
C SER A 21 12.55 6.84 -5.09
N THR A 22 12.41 7.78 -6.02
CA THR A 22 11.16 8.08 -6.73
C THR A 22 11.28 7.75 -8.21
N PHE A 23 10.16 7.46 -8.88
CA PHE A 23 10.07 7.29 -10.33
C PHE A 23 10.69 8.51 -11.05
N CYS A 24 10.36 9.72 -10.57
CA CYS A 24 10.87 10.98 -11.11
C CYS A 24 12.39 11.08 -10.94
N GLY A 25 12.92 10.76 -9.76
CA GLY A 25 14.35 10.82 -9.49
C GLY A 25 15.17 9.77 -10.25
N GLU A 26 14.59 8.59 -10.49
CA GLU A 26 15.26 7.47 -11.18
C GLU A 26 15.03 7.47 -12.71
N GLY A 27 14.16 8.33 -13.23
CA GLY A 27 13.86 8.44 -14.66
C GLY A 27 13.26 7.18 -15.30
N ARG A 28 12.73 6.23 -14.51
CA ARG A 28 12.16 4.97 -15.00
C ARG A 28 11.06 4.43 -14.11
N ARG A 29 10.09 3.73 -14.72
CA ARG A 29 9.00 3.06 -13.97
C ARG A 29 9.55 1.96 -13.07
N PHE A 30 8.98 1.89 -11.87
CA PHE A 30 9.25 0.83 -10.92
C PHE A 30 8.43 -0.41 -11.24
N LYS A 31 8.95 -1.58 -10.87
CA LYS A 31 8.24 -2.85 -11.05
C LYS A 31 7.40 -3.12 -9.82
N TYR A 32 6.13 -3.45 -10.03
CA TYR A 32 5.25 -3.85 -8.94
C TYR A 32 5.56 -5.29 -8.50
N CYS A 33 5.28 -5.59 -7.23
CA CYS A 33 5.33 -6.96 -6.71
C CYS A 33 4.53 -7.90 -7.64
N SER A 34 5.13 -8.98 -8.14
CA SER A 34 4.42 -9.91 -9.03
C SER A 34 3.29 -10.67 -8.35
N GLY A 35 3.31 -10.79 -7.01
CA GLY A 35 2.29 -11.47 -6.22
C GLY A 35 1.02 -10.64 -6.08
N CYS A 36 1.10 -9.54 -5.31
CA CYS A 36 -0.05 -8.70 -5.02
C CYS A 36 -0.23 -7.52 -5.97
N LYS A 37 0.81 -7.16 -6.75
CA LYS A 37 0.82 -6.00 -7.65
C LYS A 37 0.54 -4.65 -6.98
N ARG A 38 0.73 -4.54 -5.66
CA ARG A 38 0.41 -3.33 -4.88
C ARG A 38 1.60 -2.39 -4.71
N PHE A 39 2.76 -2.93 -4.36
CA PHE A 39 3.94 -2.13 -4.04
C PHE A 39 4.89 -2.05 -5.25
N PRO A 40 5.23 -0.83 -5.73
CA PRO A 40 6.30 -0.63 -6.70
C PRO A 40 7.67 -0.70 -6.00
N TYR A 41 8.69 -1.23 -6.68
CA TYR A 41 10.06 -1.24 -6.18
C TYR A 41 11.04 -0.72 -7.24
N CYS A 42 11.99 0.11 -6.79
CA CYS A 42 13.08 0.54 -7.66
C CYS A 42 13.99 -0.64 -8.05
N SER A 43 14.16 -1.65 -7.18
CA SER A 43 14.98 -2.83 -7.43
C SER A 43 14.43 -4.09 -6.77
N VAL A 44 14.88 -5.25 -7.25
CA VAL A 44 14.59 -6.57 -6.62
C VAL A 44 15.14 -6.63 -5.20
N ASP A 45 16.24 -5.93 -4.91
CA ASP A 45 16.81 -5.89 -3.56
C ASP A 45 15.94 -5.10 -2.60
N CYS A 46 15.34 -3.98 -3.02
CA CYS A 46 14.36 -3.27 -2.20
C CYS A 46 13.12 -4.12 -1.93
N GLN A 47 12.67 -4.90 -2.92
CA GLN A 47 11.58 -5.88 -2.71
C GLN A 47 11.98 -6.92 -1.66
N LYS A 48 13.18 -7.51 -1.73
CA LYS A 48 13.67 -8.49 -0.75
C LYS A 48 13.82 -7.91 0.65
N LYS A 49 14.30 -6.66 0.76
CA LYS A 49 14.40 -5.94 2.03
C LYS A 49 13.02 -5.72 2.63
N HIS A 50 12.08 -5.15 1.86
CA HIS A 50 10.71 -4.95 2.31
C HIS A 50 10.01 -6.26 2.68
N TRP A 51 10.27 -7.35 1.95
CA TRP A 51 9.72 -8.68 2.24
C TRP A 51 10.00 -9.15 3.67
N ARG A 52 11.17 -8.82 4.22
CA ARG A 52 11.63 -9.28 5.54
C ARG A 52 11.75 -8.19 6.59
N TRP A 53 11.32 -6.97 6.25
CA TRP A 53 11.56 -5.81 7.08
C TRP A 53 10.83 -5.93 8.43
N GLU A 54 11.51 -5.60 9.51
CA GLU A 54 11.07 -5.94 10.86
C GLU A 54 9.83 -5.12 11.29
N ARG A 55 9.68 -3.92 10.74
CA ARG A 55 8.59 -3.00 11.11
C ARG A 55 7.29 -3.27 10.37
N SER A 56 7.38 -3.69 9.12
CA SER A 56 6.23 -3.85 8.23
C SER A 56 6.64 -4.79 7.09
N PRO A 57 6.74 -6.10 7.35
CA PRO A 57 7.21 -7.05 6.36
C PRO A 57 6.12 -7.30 5.32
N HIS A 58 6.43 -7.03 4.04
CA HIS A 58 5.45 -7.22 2.96
C HIS A 58 4.90 -8.66 2.88
N LYS A 59 5.69 -9.66 3.28
CA LYS A 59 5.32 -11.08 3.22
C LYS A 59 4.04 -11.40 4.01
N ASP A 60 3.79 -10.67 5.09
CA ASP A 60 2.68 -10.93 5.99
C ASP A 60 1.33 -10.52 5.38
N LEU A 61 1.36 -9.66 4.35
CA LEU A 61 0.16 -9.11 3.72
C LEU A 61 0.03 -9.39 2.22
N CYS A 62 1.09 -9.86 1.56
CA CYS A 62 1.10 -10.04 0.10
C CYS A 62 -0.05 -10.95 -0.38
N ALA A 63 -0.37 -12.02 0.36
CA ALA A 63 -1.45 -12.93 0.02
C ALA A 63 -2.84 -12.28 0.19
N ASP A 64 -3.05 -11.58 1.31
CA ASP A 64 -4.31 -10.87 1.59
C ASP A 64 -4.57 -9.77 0.57
N LEU A 65 -3.57 -8.98 0.21
CA LEU A 65 -3.70 -7.96 -0.82
C LEU A 65 -4.10 -8.55 -2.18
N ARG A 66 -3.53 -9.71 -2.54
CA ARG A 66 -3.92 -10.42 -3.78
C ARG A 66 -5.38 -10.90 -3.69
N TYR A 67 -5.73 -11.56 -2.59
CA TYR A 67 -7.07 -12.07 -2.34
C TYR A 67 -8.13 -10.97 -2.40
N LEU A 68 -7.91 -9.86 -1.69
CA LEU A 68 -8.85 -8.74 -1.67
C LEU A 68 -8.96 -8.06 -3.04
N ALA A 69 -7.86 -7.93 -3.78
CA ALA A 69 -7.92 -7.40 -5.14
C ALA A 69 -8.75 -8.29 -6.08
N GLU A 70 -8.62 -9.61 -5.97
CA GLU A 70 -9.41 -10.58 -6.74
C GLU A 70 -10.91 -10.56 -6.37
N LYS A 71 -11.23 -10.39 -5.08
CA LYS A 71 -12.62 -10.42 -4.59
C LYS A 71 -13.37 -9.11 -4.76
N LEU A 72 -12.69 -8.00 -4.51
CA LEU A 72 -13.31 -6.67 -4.48
C LEU A 72 -13.06 -5.88 -5.77
N GLY A 73 -12.30 -6.45 -6.70
CA GLY A 73 -12.00 -5.79 -7.97
C GLY A 73 -11.13 -4.54 -7.81
N TYR A 74 -10.43 -4.37 -6.68
CA TYR A 74 -9.50 -3.26 -6.51
C TYR A 74 -8.39 -3.37 -7.55
N PRO A 75 -8.32 -2.43 -8.51
CA PRO A 75 -7.36 -2.56 -9.59
C PRO A 75 -5.96 -2.50 -9.01
N SER A 76 -5.15 -3.46 -9.46
CA SER A 76 -3.71 -3.55 -9.16
C SER A 76 -2.88 -2.47 -9.87
N VAL A 77 -3.54 -1.67 -10.69
CA VAL A 77 -2.94 -0.69 -11.58
C VAL A 77 -3.72 0.59 -11.38
N THR A 78 -3.02 1.72 -11.35
CA THR A 78 -3.62 3.05 -11.33
C THR A 78 -4.55 3.20 -12.53
N SER A 79 -5.84 2.93 -12.37
CA SER A 79 -6.85 3.48 -13.28
C SER A 79 -7.06 4.94 -12.89
N ASN A 80 -7.39 5.78 -13.87
CA ASN A 80 -7.86 7.15 -13.61
C ASN A 80 -9.31 7.15 -13.04
N GLU A 81 -9.88 5.97 -12.78
CA GLU A 81 -11.24 5.79 -12.29
C GLU A 81 -11.29 5.86 -10.76
N GLU A 82 -12.48 6.22 -10.29
CA GLU A 82 -12.74 6.98 -9.08
C GLU A 82 -12.18 6.38 -7.80
N ARG A 83 -11.90 7.26 -6.83
CA ARG A 83 -11.66 6.88 -5.44
C ARG A 83 -12.70 5.83 -5.04
N HIS A 84 -12.26 4.61 -4.78
CA HIS A 84 -13.13 3.65 -4.12
C HIS A 84 -13.62 4.28 -2.82
N PRO A 85 -14.93 4.17 -2.51
CA PRO A 85 -15.50 4.81 -1.34
C PRO A 85 -14.73 4.36 -0.10
N ASP A 86 -14.39 5.32 0.76
CA ASP A 86 -13.92 5.00 2.09
C ASP A 86 -15.06 4.21 2.78
N PHE A 87 -14.75 3.02 3.29
CA PHE A 87 -15.70 2.26 4.09
C PHE A 87 -15.48 2.60 5.55
N GLU A 88 -16.56 2.97 6.24
CA GLU A 88 -16.53 3.10 7.69
C GLU A 88 -16.49 1.70 8.33
N ASP A 89 -16.01 1.60 9.57
CA ASP A 89 -15.90 0.32 10.29
C ASP A 89 -17.19 -0.48 10.31
N GLU A 90 -18.31 0.25 10.40
CA GLU A 90 -19.66 -0.28 10.54
C GLU A 90 -20.15 -0.95 9.23
N ASP A 91 -19.60 -0.54 8.08
CA ASP A 91 -19.98 -1.07 6.77
C ASP A 91 -19.20 -2.33 6.39
N VAL A 92 -18.08 -2.61 7.07
CA VAL A 92 -17.18 -3.72 6.73
C VAL A 92 -17.86 -5.09 6.85
N PRO A 93 -18.66 -5.40 7.89
CA PRO A 93 -19.39 -6.68 7.96
C PRO A 93 -20.31 -6.88 6.74
N THR A 94 -21.10 -5.86 6.40
CA THR A 94 -22.03 -5.88 5.25
C THR A 94 -21.28 -6.06 3.93
N LEU A 95 -20.15 -5.38 3.76
CA LEU A 95 -19.28 -5.56 2.59
C LEU A 95 -18.71 -6.98 2.51
N CYS A 96 -18.29 -7.55 3.64
CA CYS A 96 -17.76 -8.90 3.71
C CYS A 96 -18.83 -9.95 3.36
N GLU A 97 -20.05 -9.79 3.88
CA GLU A 97 -21.18 -10.65 3.55
C GLU A 97 -21.56 -10.56 2.07
N THR A 98 -21.71 -9.34 1.56
CA THR A 98 -22.12 -9.08 0.16
C THR A 98 -21.12 -9.63 -0.84
N ASN A 99 -19.82 -9.42 -0.59
CA ASN A 99 -18.76 -9.80 -1.53
C ASN A 99 -18.11 -11.15 -1.20
N LYS A 100 -18.59 -11.84 -0.15
CA LYS A 100 -18.02 -13.11 0.35
C LYS A 100 -16.51 -12.98 0.62
N VAL A 101 -16.16 -11.93 1.34
CA VAL A 101 -14.78 -11.58 1.72
C VAL A 101 -14.49 -11.96 3.16
N ASP A 102 -13.29 -12.49 3.40
CA ASP A 102 -12.78 -12.78 4.75
C ASP A 102 -12.55 -11.47 5.52
N LEU A 103 -13.35 -11.27 6.56
CA LEU A 103 -13.26 -10.13 7.48
C LEU A 103 -11.86 -10.01 8.12
N GLU A 104 -11.21 -11.12 8.42
CA GLU A 104 -9.89 -11.08 9.05
C GLU A 104 -8.80 -10.62 8.06
N ALA A 105 -8.92 -10.96 6.76
CA ALA A 105 -8.05 -10.41 5.73
C ALA A 105 -8.21 -8.88 5.61
N VAL A 106 -9.45 -8.38 5.68
CA VAL A 106 -9.74 -6.93 5.67
C VAL A 106 -9.09 -6.24 6.87
N LYS A 107 -9.26 -6.79 8.07
CA LYS A 107 -8.66 -6.23 9.30
C LYS A 107 -7.14 -6.23 9.26
N ARG A 108 -6.51 -7.29 8.76
CA ARG A 108 -5.04 -7.37 8.61
C ARG A 108 -4.52 -6.27 7.68
N VAL A 109 -5.16 -6.08 6.52
CA VAL A 109 -4.78 -5.05 5.55
C VAL A 109 -4.99 -3.64 6.12
N ALA A 110 -6.13 -3.39 6.76
CA ALA A 110 -6.41 -2.08 7.34
C ALA A 110 -5.44 -1.72 8.47
N LYS A 111 -5.11 -2.68 9.35
CA LYS A 111 -4.11 -2.50 10.40
C LYS A 111 -2.74 -2.15 9.80
N TYR A 112 -2.32 -2.90 8.78
CA TYR A 112 -1.07 -2.63 8.08
C TYR A 112 -1.05 -1.22 7.47
N ASP A 113 -2.13 -0.80 6.79
CA ASP A 113 -2.23 0.53 6.18
C ASP A 113 -2.12 1.66 7.25
N GLN A 114 -2.62 1.43 8.46
CA GLN A 114 -2.48 2.36 9.57
C GLN A 114 -1.03 2.41 10.10
N GLU A 115 -0.40 1.26 10.30
CA GLU A 115 0.98 1.16 10.76
C GLU A 115 1.96 1.75 9.73
N GLU A 116 1.75 1.46 8.45
CA GLU A 116 2.55 2.01 7.34
C GLU A 116 2.50 3.54 7.34
N ARG A 117 1.34 4.16 7.57
CA ARG A 117 1.22 5.63 7.68
C ARG A 117 2.05 6.20 8.82
N LEU A 118 2.07 5.54 9.97
CA LEU A 118 2.87 5.98 11.12
C LEU A 118 4.36 5.87 10.81
N ILE A 119 4.77 4.76 10.20
CA ILE A 119 6.15 4.51 9.79
C ILE A 119 6.60 5.52 8.75
N GLN A 120 5.79 5.77 7.72
CA GLN A 120 6.07 6.77 6.70
C GLN A 120 6.19 8.16 7.34
N ARG A 121 5.28 8.54 8.26
CA ARG A 121 5.35 9.81 8.97
C ARG A 121 6.65 9.96 9.77
N GLU A 122 7.09 8.89 10.44
CA GLU A 122 8.34 8.89 11.21
C GLU A 122 9.57 9.04 10.31
N ILE A 123 9.65 8.25 9.23
CA ILE A 123 10.79 8.27 8.31
C ILE A 123 10.86 9.59 7.55
N TYR A 124 9.72 10.13 7.14
CA TYR A 124 9.63 11.31 6.29
C TYR A 124 9.26 12.59 7.06
N GLY A 125 9.40 12.60 8.39
CA GLY A 125 9.30 13.80 9.21
C GLY A 125 7.97 14.57 9.10
N GLY A 126 6.84 13.88 8.93
CA GLY A 126 5.52 14.52 8.78
C GLY A 126 5.05 14.71 7.34
N SER A 127 5.89 14.50 6.33
CA SER A 127 5.42 14.44 4.95
C SER A 127 4.52 13.21 4.74
N ALA A 128 3.62 13.29 3.76
CA ALA A 128 2.69 12.20 3.46
C ALA A 128 3.35 10.97 2.77
N ASP A 129 4.56 11.15 2.21
CA ASP A 129 5.34 10.16 1.45
C ASP A 129 6.75 10.69 1.09
N ALA A 130 7.59 9.80 0.53
CA ALA A 130 8.95 10.12 0.11
C ALA A 130 9.01 11.26 -0.91
N THR A 131 8.08 11.31 -1.86
CA THR A 131 8.03 12.36 -2.89
C THR A 131 7.78 13.72 -2.26
N SER A 132 6.78 13.81 -1.39
CA SER A 132 6.48 15.02 -0.62
C SER A 132 7.66 15.43 0.24
N TYR A 133 8.40 14.47 0.81
CA TYR A 133 9.59 14.74 1.61
C TYR A 133 10.74 15.32 0.80
N VAL A 134 11.09 14.67 -0.32
CA VAL A 134 12.16 15.13 -1.22
C VAL A 134 11.87 16.54 -1.75
N ASN A 135 10.61 16.81 -2.09
CA ASN A 135 10.17 18.15 -2.52
C ASN A 135 10.30 19.22 -1.41
N LEU A 136 10.15 18.86 -0.13
CA LEU A 136 10.35 19.79 0.99
C LEU A 136 11.81 20.11 1.26
N LEU A 137 12.74 19.24 0.85
CA LEU A 137 14.18 19.44 1.00
C LEU A 137 14.83 20.21 -0.16
N SER A 138 14.08 20.43 -1.25
CA SER A 138 14.53 21.14 -2.46
C SER A 138 14.21 22.63 -2.38
#